data_AF-A0A6A4AKG8-F1
#
_entry.id   AF-A0A6A4AKG8-F1
#
_cell.length_a   1.000
_cell.length_b   1.000
_cell.length_c   1.000
_cell.angle_alpha   90.00
_cell.angle_beta   90.00
_cell.angle_gamma   90.00
#
_symmetry.space_group_name_H-M   'P 1'
#
loop_
_entity.id
_entity.type
_entity.pdbx_description
1 polymer ?
#
loop_
_entity_poly.entity_id
_entity_poly.type
_entity_poly.pdbx_seq_one_letter_code
_entity_poly.pdbx_strand_id
1 'polypeptide(L)'
;TENAQEKVKEANLERSLWEREAKKASPFLTSLRKALAKSEAALKLVQEKQDRKIKSAFKHSADYVQKVKKLEEEVVTLTQALADRDHAYAELHAVSSKPFEQLQESTSLLLTGDSQPLRHAKAVIDSQRQVILRQKRVIAREGKIPMHDPHMAAAAGAGLDVPGLNLADLQLNARLCRTLAMRFPEVMDIPAGETRTVELVIHPR
;
A
#
# COMPACT_ATOMS: atom_id res chain seq x y z
N THR A 1 114.20 46.91 -31.84
CA THR A 1 114.10 46.25 -30.52
C THR A 1 113.15 46.98 -29.58
N GLU A 2 113.07 48.33 -29.62
CA GLU A 2 112.10 49.13 -28.83
C GLU A 2 110.61 48.86 -29.11
N ASN A 3 110.19 48.78 -30.38
CA ASN A 3 108.78 48.58 -30.76
C ASN A 3 108.18 47.26 -30.20
N ALA A 4 108.98 46.20 -30.13
CA ALA A 4 108.55 44.93 -29.53
C ALA A 4 108.38 45.05 -28.00
N GLN A 5 109.23 45.85 -27.36
CA GLN A 5 109.25 46.02 -25.91
C GLN A 5 108.08 46.90 -25.44
N GLU A 6 107.67 47.87 -26.25
CA GLU A 6 106.49 48.72 -26.02
C GLU A 6 105.19 47.92 -26.15
N LYS A 7 105.05 47.10 -27.21
CA LYS A 7 103.90 46.18 -27.39
C LYS A 7 103.74 45.19 -26.24
N VAL A 8 104.85 44.69 -25.69
CA VAL A 8 104.82 43.80 -24.51
C VAL A 8 104.33 44.54 -23.26
N LYS A 9 104.68 45.82 -23.08
CA LYS A 9 104.19 46.63 -21.95
C LYS A 9 102.69 46.89 -22.05
N GLU A 10 102.22 47.24 -23.24
CA GLU A 10 100.78 47.47 -23.50
C GLU A 10 99.97 46.19 -23.26
N ALA A 11 100.41 45.06 -23.81
CA ALA A 11 99.76 43.76 -23.58
C ALA A 11 99.73 43.35 -22.09
N ASN A 12 100.78 43.68 -21.32
CA ASN A 12 100.81 43.42 -19.88
C ASN A 12 99.84 44.33 -19.11
N LEU A 13 99.68 45.58 -19.54
CA LEU A 13 98.69 46.49 -18.95
C LEU A 13 97.26 46.00 -19.22
N GLU A 14 96.94 45.63 -20.46
CA GLU A 14 95.64 45.04 -20.82
C GLU A 14 95.36 43.78 -20.02
N ARG A 15 96.34 42.87 -19.91
CA ARG A 15 96.22 41.65 -19.09
C ARG A 15 95.88 41.99 -17.63
N SER A 16 96.54 43.00 -17.06
CA SER A 16 96.28 43.42 -15.68
C SER A 16 94.88 44.03 -15.49
N LEU A 17 94.36 44.72 -16.50
CA LEU A 17 93.00 45.27 -16.50
C LEU A 17 91.96 44.14 -16.54
N TRP A 18 92.12 43.18 -17.46
CA TRP A 18 91.26 42.01 -17.55
C TRP A 18 91.29 41.16 -16.28
N GLU A 19 92.46 41.02 -15.63
CA GLU A 19 92.58 40.29 -14.38
C GLU A 19 91.85 40.98 -13.22
N ARG A 20 91.92 42.32 -13.14
CA ARG A 20 91.13 43.09 -12.16
C ARG A 20 89.63 42.96 -12.43
N GLU A 21 89.21 43.04 -13.68
CA GLU A 21 87.80 42.96 -14.05
C GLU A 21 87.24 41.55 -13.79
N ALA A 22 88.02 40.51 -14.08
CA ALA A 22 87.70 39.13 -13.69
C ALA A 22 87.58 38.96 -12.17
N LYS A 23 88.48 39.57 -11.38
CA LYS A 23 88.43 39.55 -9.92
C LYS A 23 87.18 40.27 -9.38
N LYS A 24 86.75 41.37 -10.00
CA LYS A 24 85.49 42.05 -9.65
C LYS A 24 84.26 41.22 -10.00
N ALA A 25 84.26 40.51 -11.12
CA ALA A 25 83.12 39.70 -11.57
C ALA A 25 82.95 38.39 -10.77
N SER A 26 84.04 37.82 -10.26
CA SER A 26 84.05 36.56 -9.50
C SER A 26 83.04 36.47 -8.34
N PRO A 27 82.93 37.46 -7.41
CA PRO A 27 81.94 37.41 -6.33
C PRO A 27 80.50 37.46 -6.84
N PHE A 28 80.21 38.19 -7.93
CA PHE A 28 78.88 38.21 -8.53
C PHE A 28 78.49 36.85 -9.09
N LEU A 29 79.38 36.20 -9.85
CA LEU A 29 79.15 34.85 -10.38
C LEU A 29 78.94 33.84 -9.26
N THR A 30 79.70 33.97 -8.17
CA THR A 30 79.55 33.10 -6.99
C THR A 30 78.20 33.32 -6.30
N SER A 31 77.77 34.57 -6.15
CA SER A 31 76.45 34.91 -5.60
C SER A 31 75.31 34.36 -6.48
N LEU A 32 75.41 34.51 -7.80
CA LEU A 32 74.44 33.98 -8.76
C LEU A 32 74.34 32.46 -8.68
N ARG A 33 75.46 31.74 -8.65
CA ARG A 33 75.46 30.27 -8.47
C ARG A 33 74.77 29.86 -7.16
N LYS A 34 75.01 30.60 -6.08
CA LYS A 34 74.36 30.33 -4.78
C LYS A 34 72.86 30.61 -4.83
N ALA A 35 72.44 31.68 -5.48
CA ALA A 35 71.02 32.00 -5.67
C ALA A 35 70.33 30.96 -6.55
N LEU A 36 70.97 30.51 -7.62
CA LEU A 36 70.46 29.46 -8.50
C LEU A 36 70.28 28.14 -7.75
N ALA A 37 71.30 27.69 -7.00
CA ALA A 37 71.21 26.47 -6.20
C ALA A 37 70.08 26.53 -5.16
N LYS A 38 69.86 27.68 -4.53
CA LYS A 38 68.73 27.89 -3.61
C LYS A 38 67.39 27.82 -4.31
N SER A 39 67.26 28.44 -5.48
CA SER A 39 66.04 28.42 -6.30
C SER A 39 65.71 27.00 -6.75
N GLU A 40 66.70 26.25 -7.25
CA GLU A 40 66.53 24.86 -7.66
C GLU A 40 66.09 23.96 -6.50
N ALA A 41 66.68 24.13 -5.32
CA ALA A 41 66.27 23.38 -4.12
C ALA A 41 64.82 23.71 -3.70
N ALA A 42 64.44 24.99 -3.73
CA ALA A 42 63.08 25.41 -3.44
C ALA A 42 62.07 24.85 -4.46
N LEU A 43 62.42 24.85 -5.74
CA LEU A 43 61.58 24.31 -6.81
C LEU A 43 61.37 22.80 -6.65
N LYS A 44 62.43 22.04 -6.33
CA LYS A 44 62.32 20.60 -6.02
C LYS A 44 61.36 20.33 -4.86
N LEU A 45 61.44 21.10 -3.78
CA LEU A 45 60.53 20.94 -2.64
C LEU A 45 59.07 21.21 -3.00
N VAL A 46 58.82 22.26 -3.80
CA VAL A 46 57.46 22.57 -4.29
C VAL A 46 56.95 21.46 -5.19
N GLN A 47 57.78 20.96 -6.10
CA GLN A 47 57.44 19.87 -7.01
C GLN A 47 57.09 18.60 -6.23
N GLU A 48 57.93 18.17 -5.28
CA GLU A 48 57.64 17.00 -4.44
C GLU A 48 56.34 17.15 -3.66
N LYS A 49 56.05 18.35 -3.14
CA LYS A 49 54.80 18.63 -2.43
C LYS A 49 53.60 18.52 -3.36
N GLN A 50 53.71 19.01 -4.60
CA GLN A 50 52.66 18.87 -5.61
C GLN A 50 52.47 17.41 -6.02
N ASP A 51 53.55 16.67 -6.27
CA ASP A 51 53.50 15.26 -6.65
C ASP A 51 52.80 14.40 -5.59
N ARG A 52 53.07 14.66 -4.29
CA ARG A 52 52.36 14.00 -3.19
C ARG A 52 50.86 14.31 -3.19
N LYS A 53 50.48 15.58 -3.41
CA LYS A 53 49.07 15.97 -3.51
C LYS A 53 48.37 15.31 -4.69
N ILE A 54 49.01 15.30 -5.86
CA ILE A 54 48.50 14.69 -7.08
C ILE A 54 48.30 13.18 -6.85
N LYS A 55 49.31 12.48 -6.32
CA LYS A 55 49.19 11.04 -5.99
C LYS A 55 48.05 10.76 -5.01
N SER A 56 47.89 11.58 -3.97
CA SER A 56 46.79 11.43 -3.02
C SER A 56 45.42 11.65 -3.68
N ALA A 57 45.30 12.67 -4.54
CA ALA A 57 44.07 12.96 -5.27
C ALA A 57 43.69 11.82 -6.23
N PHE A 58 44.67 11.26 -6.95
CA PHE A 58 44.43 10.08 -7.81
C PHE A 58 43.98 8.86 -7.01
N LYS A 59 44.57 8.62 -5.84
CA LYS A 59 44.12 7.52 -4.97
C LYS A 59 42.66 7.71 -4.53
N HIS A 60 42.31 8.90 -4.05
CA HIS A 60 40.93 9.19 -3.67
C HIS A 60 39.96 9.09 -4.85
N SER A 61 40.36 9.54 -6.03
CA SER A 61 39.56 9.40 -7.25
C SER A 61 39.29 7.92 -7.58
N ALA A 62 40.31 7.06 -7.50
CA ALA A 62 40.14 5.62 -7.72
C ALA A 62 39.18 4.99 -6.71
N ASP A 63 39.27 5.36 -5.43
CA ASP A 63 38.35 4.88 -4.39
C ASP A 63 36.90 5.32 -4.69
N TYR A 64 36.70 6.55 -5.17
CA TYR A 64 35.37 7.03 -5.57
C TYR A 64 34.82 6.30 -6.79
N VAL A 65 35.64 6.02 -7.80
CA VAL A 65 35.24 5.23 -8.97
C VAL A 65 34.75 3.84 -8.55
N GLN A 66 35.43 3.19 -7.60
CA GLN A 66 34.98 1.90 -7.07
C GLN A 66 33.64 2.01 -6.33
N LYS A 67 33.44 3.06 -5.52
CA LYS A 67 32.16 3.29 -4.82
C LYS A 67 31.01 3.54 -5.78
N VAL A 68 31.23 4.34 -6.83
CA VAL A 68 30.23 4.62 -7.87
C VAL A 68 29.83 3.31 -8.55
N LYS A 69 30.80 2.49 -8.96
CA LYS A 69 30.52 1.20 -9.59
C LYS A 69 29.64 0.29 -8.71
N LYS A 70 29.94 0.21 -7.41
CA LYS A 70 29.14 -0.58 -6.46
C LYS A 70 27.70 -0.06 -6.34
N LEU A 71 27.53 1.27 -6.32
CA LEU A 71 26.20 1.89 -6.27
C LEU A 71 25.43 1.67 -7.58
N GLU A 72 26.10 1.69 -8.73
CA GLU A 72 25.49 1.37 -10.03
C GLU A 72 24.96 -0.07 -10.05
N GLU A 73 25.75 -1.03 -9.55
CA GLU A 73 25.34 -2.43 -9.41
C GLU A 73 24.12 -2.59 -8.46
N GLU A 74 24.10 -1.83 -7.36
CA GLU A 74 22.98 -1.81 -6.42
C GLU A 74 21.70 -1.21 -7.04
N VAL A 75 21.82 -0.11 -7.80
CA VAL A 75 20.69 0.51 -8.52
C VAL A 75 20.07 -0.46 -9.52
N VAL A 76 20.89 -1.19 -10.28
CA VAL A 76 20.41 -2.22 -11.22
C VAL A 76 19.63 -3.30 -10.49
N THR A 77 20.18 -3.79 -9.37
CA THR A 77 19.53 -4.83 -8.54
C THR A 77 18.19 -4.35 -7.99
N LEU A 78 18.14 -3.13 -7.44
CA LEU A 78 16.92 -2.56 -6.89
C LEU A 78 15.86 -2.28 -7.95
N THR A 79 16.27 -1.87 -9.15
CA THR A 79 15.36 -1.64 -10.27
C THR A 79 14.72 -2.94 -10.73
N GLN A 80 15.48 -4.04 -10.80
CA GLN A 80 14.92 -5.35 -11.08
C GLN A 80 13.93 -5.79 -10.01
N ALA A 81 14.30 -5.66 -8.73
CA ALA A 81 13.41 -6.02 -7.62
C ALA A 81 12.12 -5.20 -7.61
N LEU A 82 12.18 -3.92 -8.01
CA LEU A 82 10.99 -3.08 -8.15
C LEU A 82 10.09 -3.58 -9.28
N ALA A 83 10.66 -3.89 -10.45
CA ALA A 83 9.91 -4.45 -11.58
C ALA A 83 9.22 -5.79 -11.21
N ASP A 84 9.92 -6.66 -10.48
CA ASP A 84 9.36 -7.93 -10.00
C ASP A 84 8.19 -7.68 -9.03
N ARG A 85 8.32 -6.69 -8.14
CA ARG A 85 7.22 -6.30 -7.23
C ARG A 85 6.04 -5.71 -7.98
N ASP A 86 6.27 -4.84 -8.96
CA ASP A 86 5.20 -4.24 -9.77
C ASP A 86 4.42 -5.32 -10.53
N HIS A 87 5.13 -6.34 -11.04
CA HIS A 87 4.49 -7.50 -11.65
C HIS A 87 3.62 -8.27 -10.64
N ALA A 88 4.15 -8.58 -9.45
CA ALA A 88 3.39 -9.25 -8.40
C ALA A 88 2.16 -8.43 -7.94
N TYR A 89 2.29 -7.11 -7.85
CA TYR A 89 1.17 -6.22 -7.55
C TYR A 89 0.11 -6.24 -8.65
N ALA A 90 0.50 -6.27 -9.92
CA ALA A 90 -0.43 -6.37 -11.03
C ALA A 90 -1.22 -7.71 -11.00
N GLU A 91 -0.55 -8.82 -10.67
CA GLU A 91 -1.21 -10.12 -10.49
C GLU A 91 -2.20 -10.10 -9.32
N LEU A 92 -1.79 -9.59 -8.16
CA LEU A 92 -2.67 -9.46 -6.99
C LEU A 92 -3.87 -8.57 -7.27
N HIS A 93 -3.65 -7.46 -7.97
CA HIS A 93 -4.73 -6.56 -8.39
C HIS A 93 -5.70 -7.30 -9.31
N ALA A 94 -5.22 -8.02 -10.32
CA ALA A 94 -6.06 -8.81 -11.21
C ALA A 94 -6.86 -9.90 -10.48
N VAL A 95 -6.25 -10.57 -9.50
CA VAL A 95 -6.93 -11.56 -8.63
C VAL A 95 -7.97 -10.90 -7.73
N SER A 96 -7.74 -9.68 -7.26
CA SER A 96 -8.70 -8.95 -6.40
C SER A 96 -9.87 -8.35 -7.19
N SER A 97 -9.64 -7.87 -8.42
CA SER A 97 -10.68 -7.24 -9.24
C SER A 97 -11.70 -8.25 -9.77
N LYS A 98 -11.27 -9.45 -10.17
CA LYS A 98 -12.17 -10.47 -10.76
C LYS A 98 -13.32 -10.90 -9.82
N PRO A 99 -13.09 -11.27 -8.55
CA PRO A 99 -14.18 -11.61 -7.62
C PRO A 99 -15.12 -10.43 -7.37
N PHE A 100 -14.58 -9.20 -7.37
CA PHE A 100 -15.40 -8.00 -7.17
C PHE A 100 -16.31 -7.75 -8.38
N GLU A 101 -15.79 -7.86 -9.60
CA GLU A 101 -16.58 -7.80 -10.85
C GLU A 101 -17.65 -8.91 -10.87
N GLN A 102 -17.28 -10.15 -10.53
CA GLN A 102 -18.24 -11.27 -10.43
C GLN A 102 -19.34 -11.02 -9.39
N LEU A 103 -19.00 -10.44 -8.23
CA LEU A 103 -19.97 -10.06 -7.21
C LEU A 103 -20.89 -8.94 -7.70
N GLN A 104 -20.37 -7.94 -8.41
CA GLN A 104 -21.17 -6.87 -9.01
C GLN A 104 -22.12 -7.40 -10.09
N GLU A 105 -21.63 -8.27 -11.00
CA GLU A 105 -22.45 -8.91 -12.02
C GLU A 105 -23.54 -9.79 -11.41
N SER A 106 -23.21 -10.62 -10.41
CA SER A 106 -24.19 -11.44 -9.70
C SER A 106 -25.24 -10.59 -8.99
N THR A 107 -24.84 -9.48 -8.37
CA THR A 107 -25.77 -8.56 -7.70
C THR A 107 -26.65 -7.85 -8.72
N SER A 108 -26.09 -7.43 -9.85
CA SER A 108 -26.83 -6.86 -10.97
C SER A 108 -27.89 -7.84 -11.49
N LEU A 109 -27.53 -9.08 -11.80
CA LEU A 109 -28.45 -10.11 -12.29
C LEU A 109 -29.58 -10.44 -11.30
N LEU A 110 -29.31 -10.35 -10.00
CA LEU A 110 -30.32 -10.49 -8.96
C LEU A 110 -31.29 -9.30 -8.91
N LEU A 111 -30.80 -8.08 -9.16
CA LEU A 111 -31.58 -6.84 -9.07
C LEU A 111 -32.33 -6.48 -10.37
N THR A 112 -31.71 -6.66 -11.55
CA THR A 112 -32.36 -6.40 -12.84
C THR A 112 -33.37 -7.48 -13.21
N GLY A 113 -33.28 -8.65 -12.57
CA GLY A 113 -34.24 -9.74 -12.75
C GLY A 113 -34.10 -10.48 -14.09
N ASP A 114 -32.96 -10.36 -14.79
CA ASP A 114 -32.80 -10.97 -16.11
C ASP A 114 -32.66 -12.49 -16.09
N SER A 115 -32.38 -13.09 -14.92
CA SER A 115 -32.36 -14.54 -14.76
C SER A 115 -33.71 -15.06 -14.22
N GLN A 116 -34.47 -15.71 -15.11
CA GLN A 116 -35.73 -16.40 -14.79
C GLN A 116 -35.65 -17.28 -13.51
N PRO A 117 -34.57 -18.07 -13.29
CA PRO A 117 -34.47 -18.91 -12.10
C PRO A 117 -34.31 -18.11 -10.81
N LEU A 118 -33.55 -17.00 -10.81
CA LEU A 118 -33.34 -16.20 -9.60
C LEU A 118 -34.59 -15.37 -9.27
N ARG A 119 -35.33 -14.86 -10.26
CA ARG A 119 -36.65 -14.24 -10.03
C ARG A 119 -37.61 -15.22 -9.36
N HIS A 120 -37.66 -16.46 -9.86
CA HIS A 120 -38.51 -17.50 -9.29
C HIS A 120 -38.08 -17.85 -7.86
N ALA A 121 -36.79 -18.07 -7.62
CA ALA A 121 -36.28 -18.34 -6.28
C ALA A 121 -36.58 -17.21 -5.30
N LYS A 122 -36.37 -15.95 -5.70
CA LYS A 122 -36.71 -14.77 -4.89
C LYS A 122 -38.22 -14.71 -4.58
N ALA A 123 -39.07 -14.91 -5.57
CA ALA A 123 -40.52 -14.90 -5.38
C ALA A 123 -40.99 -16.03 -4.44
N VAL A 124 -40.39 -17.22 -4.53
CA VAL A 124 -40.66 -18.34 -3.63
C VAL A 124 -40.25 -18.01 -2.20
N ILE A 125 -39.05 -17.44 -2.00
CA ILE A 125 -38.56 -17.03 -0.68
C ILE A 125 -39.47 -15.95 -0.08
N ASP A 126 -39.87 -14.94 -0.86
CA ASP A 126 -40.77 -13.88 -0.42
C ASP A 126 -42.14 -14.44 -0.02
N SER A 127 -42.68 -15.39 -0.81
CA SER A 127 -43.93 -16.09 -0.50
C SER A 127 -43.83 -16.92 0.78
N GLN A 128 -42.76 -17.70 0.95
CA GLN A 128 -42.51 -18.50 2.15
C GLN A 128 -42.38 -17.62 3.40
N ARG A 129 -41.69 -16.48 3.29
CA ARG A 129 -41.60 -15.48 4.37
C ARG A 129 -42.99 -14.99 4.79
N GLN A 130 -43.87 -14.69 3.83
CA GLN A 130 -45.24 -14.26 4.13
C GLN A 130 -46.07 -15.35 4.82
N VAL A 131 -45.92 -16.60 4.40
CA VAL A 131 -46.59 -17.74 5.06
C VAL A 131 -46.13 -17.89 6.51
N ILE A 132 -44.81 -17.84 6.75
CA ILE A 132 -44.24 -17.93 8.10
C ILE A 132 -44.76 -16.78 8.97
N LEU A 133 -44.78 -15.55 8.46
CA LEU A 133 -45.30 -14.39 9.18
C LEU A 133 -46.80 -14.51 9.49
N ARG A 134 -47.60 -15.07 8.58
CA ARG A 134 -49.03 -15.34 8.84
C ARG A 134 -49.22 -16.39 9.92
N GLN A 135 -48.50 -17.52 9.84
CA GLN A 135 -48.56 -18.59 10.84
C GLN A 135 -48.15 -18.10 12.23
N LYS A 136 -47.07 -17.32 12.29
CA LYS A 136 -46.64 -16.61 13.50
C LYS A 136 -47.74 -15.78 14.15
N ARG A 137 -48.47 -14.98 13.35
CA ARG A 137 -49.60 -14.18 13.86
C ARG A 137 -50.76 -15.03 14.39
N VAL A 138 -51.04 -16.18 13.76
CA VAL A 138 -52.09 -17.10 14.23
C VAL A 138 -51.69 -17.73 15.56
N ILE A 139 -50.43 -18.17 15.69
CA ILE A 139 -49.88 -18.77 16.92
C ILE A 139 -49.84 -17.76 18.07
N ALA A 140 -49.39 -16.53 17.81
CA ALA A 140 -49.36 -15.45 18.80
C ALA A 140 -50.74 -15.10 19.37
N ARG A 141 -51.81 -15.52 18.69
CA ARG A 141 -53.21 -15.33 19.12
C ARG A 141 -53.85 -16.63 19.61
N GLU A 142 -53.07 -17.66 19.93
CA GLU A 142 -53.56 -18.99 20.36
C GLU A 142 -54.51 -19.66 19.33
N GLY A 143 -54.29 -19.41 18.03
CA GLY A 143 -55.19 -19.87 16.98
C GLY A 143 -56.42 -18.98 16.76
N LYS A 144 -56.60 -17.91 17.53
CA LYS A 144 -57.70 -16.95 17.37
C LYS A 144 -57.40 -15.99 16.22
N ILE A 145 -58.07 -16.20 15.09
CA ILE A 145 -58.00 -15.30 13.93
C ILE A 145 -59.13 -14.27 14.10
N PRO A 146 -58.85 -12.96 14.11
CA PRO A 146 -59.92 -11.97 14.06
C PRO A 146 -60.66 -12.14 12.74
N MET A 147 -61.90 -12.62 12.81
CA MET A 147 -62.81 -12.58 11.68
C MET A 147 -63.18 -11.12 11.46
N HIS A 148 -62.64 -10.55 10.39
CA HIS A 148 -63.05 -9.23 9.94
C HIS A 148 -64.39 -9.26 9.17
N ASP A 149 -65.14 -10.37 9.25
CA ASP A 149 -66.46 -10.52 8.68
C ASP A 149 -67.52 -10.43 9.81
N PRO A 150 -68.30 -9.33 9.85
CA PRO A 150 -69.37 -9.14 10.83
C PRO A 150 -70.41 -10.26 10.87
N HIS A 151 -70.65 -10.95 9.74
CA HIS A 151 -71.63 -12.04 9.66
C HIS A 151 -71.11 -13.31 10.34
N MET A 152 -69.81 -13.56 10.24
CA MET A 152 -69.20 -14.72 10.88
C MET A 152 -69.12 -14.56 12.41
N ALA A 153 -68.88 -13.33 12.89
CA ALA A 153 -68.88 -13.02 14.32
C ALA A 153 -70.29 -13.16 14.94
N ALA A 154 -71.33 -12.79 14.18
CA ALA A 154 -72.72 -12.97 14.58
C ALA A 154 -73.14 -14.45 14.63
N ALA A 155 -72.70 -15.28 13.66
CA ALA A 155 -73.01 -16.71 13.63
C ALA A 155 -72.39 -17.47 14.82
N ALA A 156 -71.14 -17.17 15.17
CA ALA A 156 -70.46 -17.75 16.33
C ALA A 156 -71.10 -17.32 17.66
N GLY A 157 -71.52 -16.05 17.78
CA GLY A 157 -72.25 -15.56 18.96
C GLY A 157 -73.64 -16.18 19.15
N ALA A 158 -74.24 -16.68 18.06
CA ALA A 158 -75.53 -17.36 18.06
C ALA A 158 -75.42 -18.90 18.24
N GLY A 159 -74.21 -19.45 18.40
CA GLY A 159 -74.00 -20.89 18.60
C GLY A 159 -74.22 -21.76 17.36
N LEU A 160 -74.14 -21.19 16.15
CA LEU A 160 -74.22 -21.93 14.90
C LEU A 160 -72.82 -22.43 14.51
N ASP A 161 -72.73 -23.69 14.05
CA ASP A 161 -71.47 -24.31 13.60
C ASP A 161 -70.89 -23.55 12.40
N VAL A 162 -69.63 -23.12 12.51
CA VAL A 162 -68.94 -22.36 11.47
C VAL A 162 -68.09 -23.34 10.66
N PRO A 163 -68.42 -23.60 9.37
CA PRO A 163 -67.71 -24.61 8.59
C PRO A 163 -66.26 -24.18 8.34
N GLY A 164 -65.28 -24.97 8.81
CA GLY A 164 -63.89 -24.80 8.39
C GLY A 164 -62.77 -25.23 9.33
N LEU A 165 -63.06 -25.68 10.56
CA LEU A 165 -62.00 -26.10 11.49
C LEU A 165 -62.33 -27.45 12.16
N ASN A 166 -61.87 -28.52 11.51
CA ASN A 166 -61.85 -29.85 12.11
C ASN A 166 -60.92 -29.87 13.33
N LEU A 167 -61.41 -30.43 14.44
CA LEU A 167 -60.67 -30.59 15.69
C LEU A 167 -59.33 -31.34 15.49
N ALA A 168 -59.27 -32.29 14.56
CA ALA A 168 -58.04 -33.04 14.25
C ALA A 168 -56.95 -32.16 13.64
N ASP A 169 -57.33 -31.20 12.78
CA ASP A 169 -56.38 -30.30 12.11
C ASP A 169 -55.79 -29.29 13.11
N LEU A 170 -56.60 -28.83 14.06
CA LEU A 170 -56.14 -28.02 15.20
C LEU A 170 -55.12 -28.76 16.06
N GLN A 171 -55.35 -30.05 16.36
CA GLN A 171 -54.45 -30.87 17.15
C GLN A 171 -53.11 -31.14 16.42
N LEU A 172 -53.15 -31.39 15.11
CA LEU A 172 -51.96 -31.58 14.28
C LEU A 172 -51.10 -30.30 14.25
N ASN A 173 -51.74 -29.15 14.04
CA ASN A 173 -51.05 -27.85 14.02
C ASN A 173 -50.41 -27.52 15.37
N ALA A 174 -51.08 -27.81 16.48
CA ALA A 174 -50.50 -27.62 17.82
C ALA A 174 -49.25 -28.47 18.06
N ARG A 175 -49.22 -29.71 17.53
CA ARG A 175 -48.04 -30.58 17.60
C ARG A 175 -46.88 -30.07 16.74
N LEU A 176 -47.16 -29.59 15.53
CA LEU A 176 -46.14 -29.05 14.63
C LEU A 176 -45.49 -27.80 15.23
N CYS A 177 -46.29 -26.90 15.80
CA CYS A 177 -45.79 -25.67 16.42
C CYS A 177 -44.86 -25.94 17.62
N ARG A 178 -45.19 -26.90 18.49
CA ARG A 178 -44.31 -27.31 19.59
C ARG A 178 -42.98 -27.87 19.09
N THR A 179 -43.02 -28.67 18.03
CA THR A 179 -41.81 -29.27 17.43
C THR A 179 -40.90 -28.20 16.84
N LEU A 180 -41.48 -27.19 16.19
CA LEU A 180 -40.73 -26.08 15.60
C LEU A 180 -40.16 -25.14 16.67
N ALA A 181 -40.90 -24.85 17.74
CA ALA A 181 -40.44 -24.02 18.85
C ALA A 181 -39.23 -24.64 19.59
N MET A 182 -39.19 -25.96 19.75
CA MET A 182 -38.02 -26.64 20.33
C MET A 182 -36.78 -26.59 19.43
N ARG A 183 -36.98 -26.55 18.11
CA ARG A 183 -35.90 -26.73 17.13
C ARG A 183 -35.34 -25.40 16.62
N PHE A 184 -36.14 -24.33 16.66
CA PHE A 184 -35.77 -23.00 16.16
C PHE A 184 -36.32 -21.89 17.07
N PRO A 185 -35.80 -21.75 18.31
CA PRO A 185 -36.34 -20.81 19.30
C PRO A 185 -36.21 -19.34 18.87
N GLU A 186 -35.11 -18.97 18.20
CA GLU A 186 -34.83 -17.60 17.75
C GLU A 186 -35.81 -17.09 16.66
N VAL A 187 -36.52 -17.99 15.98
CA VAL A 187 -37.53 -17.63 15.00
C VAL A 187 -38.86 -17.33 15.68
N MET A 188 -39.12 -17.76 16.93
CA MET A 188 -40.45 -17.68 17.53
C MET A 188 -40.71 -16.44 18.38
N ASP A 189 -39.72 -15.57 18.60
CA ASP A 189 -39.90 -14.36 19.40
C ASP A 189 -40.55 -13.23 18.58
N ILE A 190 -41.66 -12.67 19.07
CA ILE A 190 -42.37 -11.54 18.46
C ILE A 190 -42.80 -10.58 19.58
N PRO A 191 -42.41 -9.29 19.53
CA PRO A 191 -42.70 -8.34 20.59
C PRO A 191 -44.20 -8.02 20.67
N ALA A 192 -44.70 -7.94 21.91
CA ALA A 192 -46.11 -7.74 22.22
C ALA A 192 -46.58 -6.33 21.83
N GLY A 193 -47.33 -6.23 20.73
CA GLY A 193 -48.08 -5.04 20.36
C GLY A 193 -49.52 -5.13 20.86
N GLU A 194 -49.95 -4.10 21.60
CA GLU A 194 -51.24 -3.93 22.27
C GLU A 194 -52.46 -4.38 21.43
N THR A 195 -53.24 -5.32 21.96
CA THR A 195 -54.62 -5.57 21.50
C THR A 195 -55.53 -5.76 22.71
N ARG A 196 -56.56 -4.92 22.78
CA ARG A 196 -57.57 -4.93 23.86
C ARG A 196 -58.29 -6.27 23.90
N THR A 197 -58.20 -6.94 25.05
CA THR A 197 -58.93 -8.15 25.41
C THR A 197 -60.37 -7.80 25.78
N VAL A 198 -61.34 -8.57 25.25
CA VAL A 198 -62.70 -8.62 25.79
C VAL A 198 -62.93 -10.05 26.25
N GLU A 199 -63.19 -10.24 27.54
CA GLU A 199 -63.46 -11.54 28.14
C GLU A 199 -64.96 -11.83 28.10
N LEU A 200 -65.31 -13.05 27.67
CA LEU A 200 -66.66 -13.59 27.76
C LEU A 200 -66.71 -14.57 28.95
N VAL A 201 -67.42 -14.19 30.01
CA VAL A 201 -67.69 -15.03 31.19
C VAL A 201 -68.96 -15.84 30.94
N ILE A 202 -68.83 -17.16 30.88
CA ILE A 202 -69.96 -18.08 30.73
C ILE A 202 -70.44 -18.50 32.12
N HIS A 203 -71.70 -18.19 32.46
CA HIS A 203 -72.34 -18.69 33.67
C HIS A 203 -73.01 -20.04 33.40
N PRO A 204 -72.80 -21.06 34.25
CA PRO A 204 -73.49 -22.34 34.12
C PRO A 204 -74.98 -22.19 34.50
N ARG A 205 -75.84 -22.93 33.81
CA ARG A 205 -77.18 -23.27 34.29
C ARG A 205 -77.15 -24.65 34.92
#